data_AF-A0A6A3K5X9-F1
#
_entry.id   AF-A0A6A3K5X9-F1
#
_cell.length_a   1.000
_cell.length_b   1.000
_cell.length_c   1.000
_cell.angle_alpha   90.00
_cell.angle_beta   90.00
_cell.angle_gamma   90.00
#
_symmetry.space_group_name_H-M   'P 1'
#
loop_
_entity.id
_entity.type
_entity.pdbx_description
1 polymer ?
#
loop_
_entity_poly.entity_id
_entity_poly.type
_entity_poly.pdbx_seq_one_letter_code
_entity_poly.pdbx_strand_id
1 'polypeptide(L)'
;MVLLTSLNYWRHPVRGWRRTLDMTAVFFAALYHAYFCVVECQDQLVQVLYALVVANSGYCYLQARKAPNQDLSSAWHCGLHLLGNAANVLLYLGISM
;
A
#
# COMPACT_ATOMS: atom_id res chain seq x y z
N MET A 1 -6.02 -0.96 7.81
CA MET A 1 -6.98 -0.53 6.76
C MET A 1 -7.11 -1.53 5.63
N VAL A 2 -6.02 -1.95 4.97
CA VAL A 2 -6.05 -2.86 3.80
C VAL A 2 -6.82 -4.18 4.04
N LEU A 3 -6.63 -4.83 5.19
CA LEU A 3 -7.35 -6.07 5.53
C LEU A 3 -8.86 -5.84 5.65
N LEU A 4 -9.26 -4.77 6.35
CA LEU A 4 -10.68 -4.46 6.58
C LEU A 4 -11.39 -4.13 5.26
N THR A 5 -10.77 -3.32 4.40
CA THR A 5 -11.32 -3.00 3.07
C THR A 5 -11.38 -4.23 2.17
N SER A 6 -10.42 -5.15 2.29
CA SER A 6 -10.46 -6.43 1.57
C SER A 6 -11.62 -7.31 2.03
N LEU A 7 -11.82 -7.47 3.35
CA LEU A 7 -12.95 -8.21 3.92
C LEU A 7 -14.29 -7.58 3.53
N ASN A 8 -14.40 -6.24 3.56
CA ASN A 8 -15.59 -5.52 3.14
C ASN A 8 -15.94 -5.77 1.66
N TYR A 9 -14.94 -5.79 0.78
CA TYR A 9 -15.11 -6.11 -0.63
C TYR A 9 -15.59 -7.56 -0.83
N TRP A 10 -14.94 -8.53 -0.19
CA TRP A 10 -15.28 -9.94 -0.35
C TRP A 10 -16.64 -10.34 0.21
N ARG A 11 -17.22 -9.54 1.12
CA ARG A 11 -18.61 -9.71 1.54
C ARG A 11 -19.60 -9.61 0.36
N HIS A 12 -19.29 -8.78 -0.64
CA HIS A 12 -20.13 -8.63 -1.82
C HIS A 12 -19.28 -8.07 -3.00
N PRO A 13 -18.59 -8.95 -3.77
CA PRO A 13 -17.52 -8.58 -4.70
C PRO A 13 -18.04 -8.00 -6.02
N VAL A 14 -18.71 -6.86 -5.95
CA VAL A 14 -19.21 -6.13 -7.11
C VAL A 14 -18.35 -4.90 -7.39
N ARG A 15 -18.18 -4.59 -8.67
CA ARG A 15 -17.61 -3.30 -9.08
C ARG A 15 -18.67 -2.22 -8.83
N GLY A 16 -18.29 -1.15 -8.16
CA GLY A 16 -19.22 -0.06 -7.82
C GLY A 16 -18.63 0.88 -6.77
N TRP A 17 -19.45 1.82 -6.29
CA TRP A 17 -19.05 2.89 -5.39
C TRP A 17 -18.39 2.40 -4.09
N ARG A 18 -18.85 1.27 -3.52
CA ARG A 18 -18.26 0.67 -2.31
C ARG A 18 -16.77 0.36 -2.49
N ARG A 19 -16.43 -0.30 -3.59
CA ARG A 19 -15.03 -0.60 -3.94
C ARG A 19 -14.23 0.68 -4.14
N THR A 20 -14.82 1.70 -4.77
CA THR A 20 -14.15 2.99 -4.94
C THR A 20 -13.83 3.63 -3.59
N LEU A 21 -14.80 3.66 -2.65
CA LEU A 21 -14.56 4.17 -1.30
C LEU A 21 -13.49 3.38 -0.56
N ASP A 22 -13.50 2.04 -0.64
CA ASP A 22 -12.48 1.19 -0.04
C ASP A 22 -11.07 1.52 -0.60
N MET A 23 -10.95 1.68 -1.92
CA MET A 23 -9.69 2.06 -2.57
C MET A 23 -9.25 3.48 -2.18
N THR A 24 -10.18 4.43 -2.10
CA THR A 24 -9.92 5.80 -1.65
C THR A 24 -9.46 5.84 -0.20
N ALA A 25 -10.08 5.06 0.69
CA ALA A 25 -9.67 4.97 2.09
C ALA A 25 -8.25 4.40 2.24
N VAL A 26 -7.89 3.36 1.49
CA VAL A 26 -6.53 2.82 1.48
C VAL A 26 -5.53 3.84 0.92
N PHE A 27 -5.90 4.59 -0.12
CA PHE A 27 -5.04 5.64 -0.69
C PHE A 27 -4.75 6.75 0.33
N PHE A 28 -5.77 7.28 1.01
CA PHE A 28 -5.56 8.29 2.05
C PHE A 28 -4.80 7.75 3.26
N ALA A 29 -5.02 6.50 3.66
CA ALA A 29 -4.22 5.87 4.70
C ALA A 29 -2.73 5.78 4.31
N ALA A 30 -2.41 5.45 3.06
CA ALA A 30 -1.04 5.44 2.56
C ALA A 30 -0.40 6.83 2.54
N LEU A 31 -1.15 7.86 2.10
CA LEU A 31 -0.69 9.26 2.17
C LEU A 31 -0.43 9.72 3.60
N TYR A 32 -1.33 9.35 4.52
CA TYR A 32 -1.16 9.66 5.94
C TYR A 32 0.09 8.98 6.52
N HIS A 33 0.33 7.70 6.22
CA HIS A 33 1.56 7.02 6.65
C HIS A 33 2.83 7.67 6.08
N ALA A 34 2.79 8.11 4.81
CA ALA A 34 3.92 8.81 4.20
C ALA A 34 4.19 10.17 4.86
N TYR A 35 3.13 10.95 5.12
CA TYR A 35 3.23 12.19 5.88
C TYR A 35 3.79 11.96 7.29
N PHE A 36 3.24 10.97 8.00
CA PHE A 36 3.66 10.62 9.35
C PHE A 36 5.13 10.19 9.40
N CYS A 37 5.59 9.43 8.39
CA CYS A 37 7.01 9.07 8.27
C CYS A 37 7.92 10.31 8.16
N VAL A 38 7.52 11.33 7.40
CA VAL A 38 8.31 12.56 7.23
C VAL A 38 8.37 13.40 8.51
N VAL A 39 7.28 13.44 9.27
CA VAL A 39 7.18 14.29 10.47
C VAL A 39 7.83 13.64 11.69
N GLU A 40 7.64 12.33 11.87
CA GLU A 40 8.01 11.66 13.13
C GLU A 40 9.33 10.89 13.05
N CYS A 41 9.66 10.26 11.91
CA CYS A 41 10.92 9.50 11.81
C CYS A 41 12.12 10.46 11.76
N GLN A 42 13.01 10.40 12.73
CA GLN A 42 14.21 11.26 12.77
C GLN A 42 15.33 10.77 11.83
N ASP A 43 15.39 9.46 11.57
CA ASP A 43 16.41 8.87 10.71
C ASP A 43 16.10 9.08 9.21
N GLN A 44 16.92 9.90 8.56
CA GLN A 44 16.80 10.22 7.14
C GLN A 44 16.99 9.00 6.23
N LEU A 45 17.81 8.02 6.63
CA LEU A 45 17.97 6.78 5.87
C LEU A 45 16.66 6.00 5.86
N VAL A 46 15.97 5.91 7.00
CA VAL A 46 14.67 5.24 7.10
C VAL A 46 13.62 5.94 6.24
N GLN A 47 13.59 7.28 6.25
CA GLN A 47 12.67 8.04 5.38
C GLN A 47 12.91 7.75 3.89
N VAL A 48 14.18 7.72 3.44
CA VAL A 48 14.53 7.42 2.04
C VAL A 48 14.14 5.98 1.68
N LEU A 49 14.47 5.00 2.54
CA LEU A 49 14.09 3.60 2.33
C LEU A 49 12.57 3.44 2.28
N TYR A 50 11.85 4.09 3.19
CA TYR A 50 10.39 4.09 3.20
C TYR A 50 9.82 4.64 1.88
N ALA A 51 10.30 5.79 1.42
CA ALA A 51 9.87 6.39 0.16
C ALA A 51 10.12 5.46 -1.04
N LEU A 52 11.28 4.81 -1.10
CA LEU A 52 11.62 3.84 -2.15
C LEU A 52 10.70 2.62 -2.14
N VAL A 53 10.40 2.07 -0.95
CA VAL A 53 9.51 0.91 -0.82
C VAL A 53 8.08 1.26 -1.22
N VAL A 54 7.56 2.43 -0.79
CA VAL A 54 6.23 2.92 -1.19
C VAL A 54 6.16 3.17 -2.70
N ALA A 55 7.20 3.79 -3.29
CA ALA A 55 7.27 4.01 -4.73
C ALA A 55 7.24 2.68 -5.52
N ASN A 56 7.99 1.66 -5.06
CA ASN A 56 7.96 0.33 -5.67
C ASN A 56 6.60 -0.37 -5.47
N SER A 57 5.91 -0.18 -4.35
CA SER A 57 4.54 -0.68 -4.16
C SER A 57 3.59 -0.05 -5.19
N GLY A 58 3.71 1.27 -5.43
CA GLY A 58 2.99 1.98 -6.50
C GLY A 58 3.33 1.44 -7.90
N TYR A 59 4.60 1.12 -8.16
CA TYR A 59 5.02 0.47 -9.40
C TYR A 59 4.34 -0.91 -9.58
N CYS A 60 4.32 -1.75 -8.54
CA CYS A 60 3.60 -3.03 -8.55
C CYS A 60 2.10 -2.84 -8.88
N TYR A 61 1.45 -1.81 -8.32
CA TYR A 61 0.06 -1.49 -8.68
C TYR A 61 -0.09 -1.21 -10.18
N LEU A 62 0.77 -0.35 -10.74
CA LEU A 62 0.71 0.01 -12.16
C LEU A 62 0.94 -1.20 -13.07
N GLN A 63 1.88 -2.08 -12.71
CA GLN A 63 2.13 -3.32 -13.46
C GLN A 63 0.95 -4.29 -13.36
N ALA A 64 0.33 -4.43 -12.18
CA ALA A 64 -0.87 -5.25 -12.02
C ALA A 64 -2.02 -4.80 -12.95
N ARG A 65 -2.14 -3.49 -13.19
CA ARG A 65 -3.16 -2.91 -14.10
C ARG A 65 -2.86 -3.11 -15.58
N LYS A 66 -1.59 -3.28 -15.95
CA LYS A 66 -1.12 -3.48 -17.33
C LYS A 66 -0.94 -4.96 -17.68
N ALA A 67 -1.03 -5.86 -16.71
CA ALA A 67 -0.79 -7.28 -16.90
C ALA A 67 -1.76 -7.88 -17.94
N PRO A 68 -1.27 -8.74 -18.85
CA PRO A 68 -2.06 -9.31 -19.94
C PRO A 68 -3.00 -10.44 -19.46
N ASN A 69 -2.77 -10.99 -18.26
CA ASN A 69 -3.55 -12.07 -17.70
C ASN A 69 -3.71 -11.91 -16.18
N GLN A 70 -4.64 -12.68 -15.62
CA GLN A 70 -5.00 -12.61 -14.21
C GLN A 70 -3.88 -13.11 -13.28
N ASP A 71 -3.10 -14.10 -13.69
CA ASP A 71 -2.03 -14.67 -12.86
C ASP A 71 -0.93 -13.63 -12.63
N LEU A 72 -0.46 -12.98 -13.69
CA LEU A 72 0.54 -11.93 -13.60
C LEU A 72 0.00 -10.70 -12.86
N SER A 73 -1.27 -10.33 -13.10
CA SER A 73 -1.92 -9.25 -12.35
C SER A 73 -1.95 -9.55 -10.85
N SER A 74 -2.27 -10.78 -10.48
CA SER A 74 -2.33 -11.24 -9.10
C SER A 74 -0.94 -11.28 -8.46
N ALA A 75 0.08 -11.74 -9.19
CA ALA A 75 1.46 -11.72 -8.70
C ALA A 75 1.96 -10.30 -8.38
N TRP A 76 1.72 -9.35 -9.30
CA TRP A 76 2.04 -7.93 -9.05
C TRP A 76 1.23 -7.34 -7.89
N HIS A 77 -0.04 -7.73 -7.76
CA HIS A 77 -0.87 -7.29 -6.63
C HIS A 77 -0.38 -7.85 -5.28
N CYS A 78 0.05 -9.11 -5.24
CA CYS A 78 0.73 -9.69 -4.08
C CYS A 78 2.02 -8.92 -3.76
N GLY A 79 2.82 -8.58 -4.77
CA GLY A 79 4.01 -7.74 -4.63
C GLY A 79 3.71 -6.38 -3.98
N LEU A 80 2.63 -5.72 -4.40
CA LEU A 80 2.15 -4.49 -3.77
C LEU A 80 1.88 -4.68 -2.26
N HIS A 81 1.22 -5.77 -1.86
CA HIS A 81 0.94 -6.05 -0.44
C HIS A 81 2.21 -6.37 0.36
N LEU A 82 3.14 -7.13 -0.22
CA LEU A 82 4.43 -7.42 0.41
C LEU A 82 5.22 -6.14 0.68
N LEU A 83 5.34 -5.26 -0.32
CA LEU A 83 6.02 -3.97 -0.17
C LEU A 83 5.27 -3.04 0.77
N GLY A 84 3.93 -3.03 0.75
CA GLY A 84 3.12 -2.26 1.70
C GLY A 84 3.35 -2.70 3.16
N ASN A 85 3.49 -4.00 3.40
CA ASN A 85 3.84 -4.51 4.74
C ASN A 85 5.29 -4.19 5.13
N ALA A 86 6.25 -4.29 4.20
CA ALA A 86 7.62 -3.86 4.43
C ALA A 86 7.70 -2.36 4.79
N ALA A 87 6.93 -1.51 4.10
CA ALA A 87 6.82 -0.09 4.43
C ALA A 87 6.27 0.12 5.84
N ASN A 88 5.26 -0.64 6.28
CA ASN A 88 4.77 -0.56 7.66
C ASN A 88 5.84 -0.95 8.68
N VAL A 89 6.63 -2.01 8.41
CA VAL A 89 7.75 -2.38 9.29
C VAL A 89 8.78 -1.26 9.38
N LEU A 90 9.19 -0.68 8.25
CA LEU A 90 10.12 0.46 8.23
C LEU A 90 9.58 1.67 9.00
N LEU A 91 8.29 1.98 8.82
CA LEU A 91 7.65 3.09 9.54
C LEU A 91 7.68 2.85 11.05
N TYR A 92 7.26 1.67 11.52
CA TYR A 92 7.24 1.36 12.94
C TYR A 92 8.64 1.32 13.56
N LEU A 93 9.64 0.83 12.82
CA LEU A 93 11.03 0.90 13.24
C LEU A 93 11.48 2.36 13.37
N GLY A 94 11.25 3.17 12.33
CA GLY A 94 11.68 4.56 12.27
C GLY A 94 11.09 5.49 13.32
N ILE A 95 9.86 5.23 13.77
CA ILE A 95 9.22 6.00 14.85
C ILE A 95 9.53 5.46 16.26
N SER A 96 10.12 4.26 16.35
CA SER A 96 10.46 3.62 17.63
C SER A 96 11.91 3.87 18.07
N MET A 97 12.73 4.42 17.17
CA MET A 97 14.12 4.85 17.43
C MET A 97 14.14 6.30 17.87
#